data_AF-A0A3C0T4C3-F1
#
_entry.id   AF-A0A3C0T4C3-F1
#
_cell.length_a   1.000
_cell.length_b   1.000
_cell.length_c   1.000
_cell.angle_alpha   90.00
_cell.angle_beta   90.00
_cell.angle_gamma   90.00
#
_symmetry.space_group_name_H-M   'P 1'
#
loop_
_entity.id
_entity.type
_entity.pdbx_description
1 polymer ?
#
loop_
_entity_poly.entity_id
_entity_poly.type
_entity_poly.pdbx_seq_one_letter_code
_entity_poly.pdbx_strand_id
1 'polypeptide(L)'
;MLEHIHRVLDILEHQHQGNLLQAIDDVQESYLEIIRHSLSLLTQSDAERCEAYLGEQRDLLEPGKERIATLVHVFADANNEHHKLVIEYLYTRARLVDEIRAFPNFAIELLERPTMSESLEETISHLERSMTGKVRLYTELQMLTDD
;
A
#
# COMPACT_ATOMS: atom_id res chain seq x y z
N MET A 1 -0.78 10.51 4.15
CA MET A 1 -1.26 9.37 3.33
C MET A 1 -2.48 9.67 2.46
N LEU A 2 -3.68 9.94 3.02
CA LEU A 2 -4.90 10.17 2.22
C LEU A 2 -4.72 11.27 1.16
N GLU A 3 -4.05 12.36 1.53
CA GLU A 3 -3.72 13.47 0.62
C GLU A 3 -2.86 13.03 -0.57
N HIS A 4 -1.86 12.17 -0.34
CA HIS A 4 -1.02 11.62 -1.41
C HIS A 4 -1.81 10.69 -2.33
N ILE A 5 -2.70 9.87 -1.77
CA ILE A 5 -3.62 9.03 -2.56
C ILE A 5 -4.51 9.91 -3.43
N HIS A 6 -5.15 10.93 -2.86
CA HIS A 6 -5.98 11.86 -3.62
C HIS A 6 -5.21 12.55 -4.74
N ARG A 7 -3.98 13.00 -4.46
CA ARG A 7 -3.10 13.57 -5.49
C ARG A 7 -2.86 12.60 -6.65
N VAL A 8 -2.58 11.33 -6.39
CA VAL A 8 -2.42 10.31 -7.45
C VAL A 8 -3.72 10.13 -8.23
N LEU A 9 -4.87 10.04 -7.55
CA LEU A 9 -6.17 9.85 -8.21
C LEU A 9 -6.54 11.06 -9.08
N ASP A 10 -6.30 12.28 -8.61
CA ASP A 10 -6.51 13.51 -9.36
C ASP A 10 -5.65 13.51 -10.64
N ILE A 11 -4.39 13.10 -10.54
CA ILE A 11 -3.46 13.00 -11.68
C ILE A 11 -3.97 11.99 -12.72
N LEU A 12 -4.48 10.83 -12.28
CA LEU A 12 -5.07 9.80 -13.16
C LEU A 12 -6.33 10.31 -13.88
N GLU A 13 -7.21 11.00 -13.16
CA GLU A 13 -8.45 11.55 -13.69
C GLU A 13 -8.21 12.64 -14.75
N HIS A 14 -7.17 13.47 -14.56
CA HIS A 14 -6.85 14.58 -15.46
C HIS A 14 -5.85 14.21 -16.58
N GLN A 15 -5.45 12.93 -16.69
CA GLN A 15 -4.49 12.42 -17.67
C GLN A 15 -3.13 13.16 -17.68
N HIS A 16 -2.75 13.78 -16.56
CA HIS A 16 -1.53 14.56 -16.47
C HIS A 16 -0.38 13.71 -15.93
N GLN A 17 0.44 13.10 -16.78
CA GLN A 17 1.52 12.21 -16.33
C GLN A 17 2.69 12.92 -15.61
N GLY A 18 2.84 14.24 -15.79
CA GLY A 18 4.05 14.99 -15.42
C GLY A 18 4.43 15.05 -13.94
N ASN A 19 3.69 14.39 -13.03
CA ASN A 19 4.00 14.29 -11.60
C ASN A 19 3.53 12.96 -10.97
N LEU A 20 3.15 11.97 -11.79
CA LEU A 20 2.54 10.73 -11.30
C LEU A 20 3.54 9.91 -10.48
N LEU A 21 4.78 9.79 -10.95
CA LEU A 21 5.84 9.05 -10.27
C LEU A 21 6.10 9.60 -8.87
N GLN A 22 6.35 10.91 -8.76
CA GLN A 22 6.57 11.57 -7.48
C GLN A 22 5.38 11.40 -6.53
N ALA A 23 4.15 11.47 -7.05
CA ALA A 23 2.96 11.26 -6.22
C ALA A 23 2.84 9.80 -5.74
N ILE A 24 3.24 8.82 -6.57
CA ILE A 24 3.31 7.40 -6.18
C ILE A 24 4.41 7.17 -5.13
N ASP A 25 5.56 7.83 -5.26
CA ASP A 25 6.65 7.76 -4.28
C ASP A 25 6.20 8.28 -2.91
N ASP A 26 5.50 9.42 -2.87
CA ASP A 26 4.94 9.96 -1.62
C ASP A 26 3.95 8.97 -0.95
N VAL A 27 3.15 8.26 -1.77
CA VAL A 27 2.23 7.21 -1.27
C VAL A 27 3.02 6.02 -0.74
N GLN A 28 4.05 5.57 -1.46
CA GLN A 28 4.92 4.47 -1.05
C GLN A 28 5.59 4.79 0.30
N GLU A 29 6.15 5.99 0.45
CA GLU A 29 6.82 6.40 1.69
C GLU A 29 5.84 6.42 2.87
N SER A 30 4.69 7.11 2.72
CA SER A 30 3.62 7.12 3.74
C SER A 30 3.19 5.72 4.13
N TYR A 31 3.12 4.82 3.15
CA TYR A 31 2.71 3.45 3.36
C TYR A 31 3.74 2.63 4.15
N LEU A 32 5.01 2.75 3.77
CA LEU A 32 6.10 2.10 4.47
C LEU A 32 6.17 2.59 5.92
N GLU A 33 5.96 3.88 6.18
CA GLU A 33 5.90 4.41 7.55
C GLU A 33 4.82 3.73 8.40
N ILE A 34 3.61 3.56 7.86
CA ILE A 34 2.50 2.90 8.57
C ILE A 34 2.82 1.46 8.89
N ILE A 35 3.34 0.69 7.91
CA ILE A 35 3.74 -0.69 8.19
C ILE A 35 4.84 -0.70 9.25
N ARG A 36 5.90 0.09 9.07
CA ARG A 36 7.05 0.10 9.99
C ARG A 36 6.63 0.42 11.42
N HIS A 37 5.73 1.39 11.59
CA HIS A 37 5.19 1.72 12.90
C HIS A 37 4.37 0.57 13.49
N SER A 38 3.48 -0.02 12.70
CA SER A 38 2.64 -1.15 13.12
C SER A 38 3.48 -2.37 13.53
N LEU A 39 4.49 -2.74 12.72
CA LEU A 39 5.41 -3.82 13.04
C LEU A 39 6.24 -3.50 14.31
N SER A 40 6.63 -2.24 14.50
CA SER A 40 7.33 -1.80 15.72
C SER A 40 6.47 -1.96 16.97
N LEU A 41 5.18 -1.65 16.91
CA LEU A 41 4.24 -1.87 18.02
C LEU A 41 4.04 -3.37 18.29
N LEU A 42 3.89 -4.18 17.24
CA LEU A 42 3.73 -5.63 17.36
C LEU A 42 4.95 -6.30 17.99
N THR A 43 6.16 -5.91 17.58
CA THR A 43 7.42 -6.43 18.15
C THR A 43 7.67 -6.02 19.61
N GLN A 44 7.02 -4.95 20.07
CA GLN A 44 7.03 -4.53 21.48
C GLN A 44 5.92 -5.21 22.31
N SER A 45 5.21 -6.18 21.73
CA SER A 45 4.05 -6.85 22.34
C SER A 45 2.90 -5.89 22.70
N ASP A 46 2.81 -4.74 22.02
CA ASP A 46 1.78 -3.72 22.23
C ASP A 46 0.67 -3.85 21.17
N ALA A 47 0.02 -5.02 21.17
CA ALA A 47 -1.00 -5.37 20.18
C ALA A 47 -2.23 -4.44 20.22
N GLU A 48 -2.61 -3.97 21.40
CA GLU A 48 -3.74 -3.05 21.59
C GLU A 48 -3.47 -1.69 20.93
N ARG A 49 -2.27 -1.12 21.12
CA ARG A 49 -1.90 0.11 20.40
C ARG A 49 -1.74 -0.09 18.92
N CYS A 50 -1.23 -1.25 18.48
CA CYS A 50 -1.17 -1.57 17.06
C CYS A 50 -2.57 -1.61 16.44
N GLU A 51 -3.53 -2.25 17.11
CA GLU A 51 -4.92 -2.31 16.65
C GLU A 51 -5.55 -0.91 16.58
N ALA A 52 -5.37 -0.09 17.61
CA ALA A 52 -5.87 1.28 17.64
C ALA A 52 -5.26 2.12 16.51
N TYR A 53 -3.93 2.07 16.35
CA TYR A 53 -3.21 2.78 15.29
C TYR A 53 -3.68 2.36 13.89
N LEU A 54 -3.74 1.06 13.62
CA LEU A 54 -4.23 0.55 12.33
C LEU A 54 -5.70 0.88 12.10
N GLY A 55 -6.50 0.95 13.16
CA GLY A 55 -7.88 1.46 13.11
C GLY A 55 -7.94 2.89 12.62
N GLU A 56 -7.15 3.78 13.22
CA GLU A 56 -7.05 5.19 12.80
C GLU A 56 -6.56 5.32 11.35
N GLN A 57 -5.52 4.57 10.97
CA GLN A 57 -4.99 4.61 9.60
C GLN A 57 -6.02 4.09 8.59
N ARG A 58 -6.77 3.04 8.94
CA ARG A 58 -7.86 2.54 8.10
C ARG A 58 -8.96 3.59 7.91
N ASP A 59 -9.40 4.22 8.99
CA ASP A 59 -10.48 5.23 8.93
C ASP A 59 -10.06 6.42 8.04
N LEU A 60 -8.78 6.80 8.08
CA LEU A 60 -8.21 7.81 7.18
C LEU A 60 -8.12 7.34 5.71
N LEU A 61 -7.97 6.04 5.47
CA LEU A 61 -7.84 5.45 4.13
C LEU A 61 -9.17 5.15 3.45
N GLU A 62 -10.24 4.94 4.21
CA GLU A 62 -11.56 4.54 3.70
C GLU A 62 -12.09 5.46 2.58
N PRO A 63 -12.02 6.80 2.68
CA PRO A 63 -12.44 7.68 1.57
C PRO A 63 -11.61 7.47 0.30
N GLY A 64 -10.32 7.19 0.45
CA GLY A 64 -9.43 6.88 -0.68
C GLY A 64 -9.80 5.55 -1.34
N LYS A 65 -10.15 4.53 -0.55
CA LYS A 65 -10.59 3.22 -1.06
C LYS A 65 -11.89 3.30 -1.86
N GLU A 66 -12.87 4.07 -1.38
CA GLU A 66 -14.12 4.31 -2.10
C GLU A 66 -13.88 4.96 -3.46
N ARG A 67 -12.96 5.94 -3.51
CA ARG A 67 -12.60 6.62 -4.74
C ARG A 67 -11.82 5.71 -5.70
N ILE A 68 -10.88 4.90 -5.19
CA ILE A 68 -10.19 3.86 -5.97
C ILE A 68 -11.19 2.88 -6.57
N ALA A 69 -12.16 2.39 -5.80
CA ALA A 69 -13.19 1.46 -6.29
C ALA A 69 -14.01 2.06 -7.44
N THR A 70 -14.33 3.35 -7.36
CA THR A 70 -15.00 4.07 -8.46
C THR A 70 -14.12 4.09 -9.72
N LEU A 71 -12.83 4.38 -9.58
CA LEU A 71 -11.89 4.43 -10.71
C LEU A 71 -11.60 3.06 -11.31
N VAL A 72 -11.63 1.97 -10.53
CA VAL A 72 -11.55 0.60 -11.09
C VAL A 72 -12.61 0.38 -12.17
N HIS A 73 -13.84 0.85 -11.94
CA HIS A 73 -14.91 0.73 -12.94
C HIS A 73 -14.68 1.62 -14.16
N VAL A 74 -14.17 2.83 -13.95
CA VAL A 74 -13.86 3.78 -15.04
C VAL A 74 -12.73 3.28 -15.93
N PHE A 75 -11.69 2.68 -15.34
CA PHE A 75 -10.50 2.22 -16.05
C PHE A 75 -10.53 0.73 -16.42
N ALA A 76 -11.60 -0.02 -16.08
CA ALA A 76 -11.77 -1.42 -16.45
C ALA A 76 -11.58 -1.64 -17.96
N ASP A 77 -12.18 -0.75 -18.76
CA ASP A 77 -12.16 -0.79 -20.23
C ASP A 77 -11.05 0.08 -20.85
N ALA A 78 -10.27 0.81 -20.04
CA ALA A 78 -9.20 1.64 -20.56
C ALA A 78 -8.02 0.77 -21.05
N ASN A 79 -7.48 1.06 -22.23
CA ASN A 79 -6.27 0.39 -22.76
C ASN A 79 -4.95 0.92 -22.15
N ASN A 80 -5.03 1.58 -20.99
CA ASN A 80 -3.86 2.14 -20.32
C ASN A 80 -3.42 1.19 -19.20
N GLU A 81 -2.46 0.32 -19.51
CA GLU A 81 -1.89 -0.65 -18.57
C GLU A 81 -1.25 0.04 -17.35
N HIS A 82 -0.61 1.20 -17.56
CA HIS A 82 -0.01 1.98 -16.49
C HIS A 82 -1.07 2.44 -15.47
N HIS A 83 -2.20 3.00 -15.91
CA HIS A 83 -3.28 3.40 -15.00
C HIS A 83 -3.87 2.22 -14.23
N LYS A 84 -4.04 1.07 -14.88
CA LYS A 84 -4.52 -0.16 -14.21
C LYS A 84 -3.56 -0.59 -13.11
N LEU A 85 -2.26 -0.54 -13.38
CA LEU A 85 -1.24 -0.88 -12.40
C LEU A 85 -1.21 0.12 -11.22
N VAL A 86 -1.38 1.43 -11.47
CA VAL A 86 -1.45 2.43 -10.39
C VAL A 86 -2.64 2.16 -9.48
N ILE A 87 -3.81 1.88 -10.05
CA ILE A 87 -5.04 1.59 -9.30
C ILE A 87 -4.87 0.31 -8.48
N GLU A 88 -4.31 -0.74 -9.08
CA GLU A 88 -4.03 -2.01 -8.40
C GLU A 88 -3.03 -1.82 -7.26
N TYR A 89 -2.00 -1.02 -7.46
CA TYR A 89 -1.03 -0.64 -6.45
C TYR A 89 -1.70 0.07 -5.26
N LEU A 90 -2.46 1.14 -5.51
CA LEU A 90 -3.14 1.91 -4.46
C LEU A 90 -4.14 1.04 -3.68
N TYR A 91 -4.89 0.19 -4.37
CA TYR A 91 -5.85 -0.71 -3.74
C TYR A 91 -5.16 -1.75 -2.86
N THR A 92 -4.08 -2.36 -3.37
CA THR A 92 -3.30 -3.37 -2.64
C THR A 92 -2.69 -2.79 -1.36
N ARG A 93 -2.20 -1.55 -1.43
CA ARG A 93 -1.65 -0.82 -0.28
C ARG A 93 -2.70 -0.63 0.80
N ALA A 94 -3.86 -0.10 0.45
CA ALA A 94 -4.95 0.10 1.41
C ALA A 94 -5.43 -1.24 2.02
N ARG A 95 -5.53 -2.30 1.21
CA ARG A 95 -5.91 -3.63 1.68
C ARG A 95 -4.90 -4.22 2.67
N LEU A 96 -3.61 -4.05 2.46
CA LEU A 96 -2.62 -4.62 3.38
C LEU A 96 -2.70 -4.00 4.79
N VAL A 97 -3.13 -2.75 4.94
CA VAL A 97 -3.46 -2.17 6.27
C VAL A 97 -4.60 -2.94 6.95
N ASP A 98 -5.67 -3.25 6.20
CA ASP A 98 -6.80 -4.04 6.70
C ASP A 98 -6.37 -5.45 7.10
N GLU A 99 -5.52 -6.09 6.30
CA GLU A 99 -5.05 -7.46 6.53
C GLU A 99 -4.17 -7.54 7.78
N ILE A 100 -3.23 -6.60 7.99
CA ILE A 100 -2.40 -6.55 9.21
C ILE A 100 -3.28 -6.37 10.44
N ARG A 101 -4.31 -5.53 10.36
CA ARG A 101 -5.27 -5.33 11.44
C ARG A 101 -6.09 -6.59 11.74
N ALA A 102 -6.54 -7.30 10.70
CA ALA A 102 -7.35 -8.50 10.85
C ALA A 102 -6.55 -9.71 11.35
N PHE A 103 -5.26 -9.78 11.00
CA PHE A 103 -4.39 -10.91 11.29
C PHE A 103 -3.03 -10.48 11.88
N PRO A 104 -3.01 -9.79 13.03
CA PRO A 104 -1.77 -9.24 13.61
C PRO A 104 -0.77 -10.33 14.00
N ASN A 105 -1.25 -11.48 14.49
CA ASN A 105 -0.39 -12.61 14.84
C ASN A 105 0.26 -13.23 13.60
N PHE A 106 -0.43 -13.26 12.45
CA PHE A 106 0.16 -13.72 11.20
C PHE A 106 1.23 -12.75 10.70
N ALA A 107 1.01 -11.44 10.86
CA ALA A 107 2.02 -10.44 10.58
C ALA A 107 3.27 -10.60 11.48
N ILE A 108 3.08 -10.89 12.77
CA ILE A 108 4.18 -11.23 13.70
C ILE A 108 4.91 -12.51 13.26
N GLU A 109 4.19 -13.58 12.96
CA GLU A 109 4.82 -14.82 12.49
C GLU A 109 5.65 -14.60 11.23
N LEU A 110 5.21 -13.72 10.33
CA LEU A 110 5.98 -13.35 9.14
C LEU A 110 7.23 -12.53 9.47
N LEU A 111 7.20 -11.70 10.51
CA LEU A 111 8.40 -11.04 11.05
C LEU A 111 9.37 -12.03 11.70
N GLU A 112 8.86 -13.10 12.31
CA GLU A 112 9.64 -14.09 13.05
C GLU A 112 10.20 -15.22 12.16
N ARG A 113 9.68 -15.41 10.94
CA ARG A 113 9.95 -16.61 10.12
C ARG A 113 11.34 -16.67 9.45
N PRO A 114 12.06 -15.56 9.21
CA PRO A 114 13.52 -15.66 9.20
C PRO A 114 14.26 -14.42 9.75
N THR A 115 14.81 -14.59 10.95
CA THR A 115 15.86 -13.78 11.56
C THR A 115 17.21 -13.89 10.80
N MET A 116 17.75 -12.77 10.31
CA MET A 116 19.17 -12.32 10.36
C MET A 116 19.74 -11.64 9.08
N SER A 117 19.08 -11.66 7.93
CA SER A 117 19.65 -11.04 6.71
C SER A 117 18.67 -10.36 5.76
N GLU A 118 17.36 -10.47 6.00
CA GLU A 118 16.38 -9.81 5.15
C GLU A 118 16.19 -8.35 5.58
N SER A 119 16.22 -7.46 4.60
CA SER A 119 15.90 -6.05 4.78
C SER A 119 14.42 -5.87 5.13
N LEU A 120 14.10 -4.75 5.78
CA LEU A 120 12.72 -4.35 6.07
C LEU A 120 11.85 -4.28 4.80
N GLU A 121 12.45 -3.96 3.64
CA GLU A 121 11.77 -4.00 2.34
C GLU A 121 11.42 -5.41 1.89
N GLU A 122 12.28 -6.40 2.13
CA GLU A 122 12.00 -7.80 1.86
C GLU A 122 10.89 -8.31 2.78
N THR A 123 10.93 -7.97 4.07
CA THR A 123 9.85 -8.30 5.01
C THR A 123 8.50 -7.72 4.57
N ILE A 124 8.49 -6.45 4.13
CA ILE A 124 7.28 -5.80 3.62
C ILE A 124 6.81 -6.46 2.33
N SER A 125 7.73 -6.80 1.42
CA SER A 125 7.41 -7.55 0.19
C SER A 125 6.83 -8.93 0.48
N HIS A 126 7.33 -9.61 1.53
CA HIS A 126 6.80 -10.89 1.98
C HIS A 126 5.41 -10.75 2.62
N LEU A 127 5.17 -9.70 3.40
CA LEU A 127 3.86 -9.36 3.94
C LEU A 127 2.84 -9.08 2.82
N GLU A 128 3.19 -8.21 1.87
CA GLU A 128 2.37 -7.93 0.69
C GLU A 128 1.98 -9.21 -0.04
N ARG A 129 2.97 -10.04 -0.37
CA ARG A 129 2.74 -11.31 -1.07
C ARG A 129 1.84 -12.25 -0.28
N SER A 130 2.10 -12.39 1.02
CA SER A 130 1.41 -13.38 1.85
C SER A 130 -0.02 -12.97 2.18
N MET A 131 -0.28 -11.67 2.31
CA MET A 131 -1.59 -11.15 2.74
C MET A 131 -2.48 -10.70 1.56
N THR A 132 -1.88 -10.21 0.48
CA THR A 132 -2.65 -9.68 -0.68
C THR A 132 -2.51 -10.54 -1.93
N GLY A 133 -1.51 -11.42 -1.99
CA GLY A 133 -1.19 -12.20 -3.18
C GLY A 133 -0.48 -11.41 -4.28
N LYS A 134 -0.18 -10.12 -4.07
CA LYS A 134 0.49 -9.23 -5.01
C LYS A 134 1.94 -9.01 -4.60
N VAL A 135 2.81 -8.75 -5.57
CA VAL A 135 4.25 -8.56 -5.34
C VAL A 135 4.80 -7.59 -6.35
N ARG A 136 5.78 -6.76 -5.96
CA ARG A 136 6.55 -5.88 -6.86
C ARG A 136 5.75 -4.84 -7.66
N LEU A 137 4.50 -4.55 -7.29
CA LEU A 137 3.68 -3.54 -7.98
C LEU A 137 4.37 -2.17 -8.07
N TYR A 138 5.06 -1.74 -6.99
CA TYR A 138 5.83 -0.50 -7.01
C TYR A 138 7.01 -0.55 -8.00
N THR A 139 7.74 -1.67 -8.05
CA THR A 139 8.84 -1.84 -9.00
C THR A 139 8.35 -1.85 -10.45
N GLU A 140 7.22 -2.51 -10.71
CA GLU A 140 6.60 -2.53 -12.03
C GLU A 140 6.13 -1.12 -12.45
N LEU A 141 5.63 -0.31 -11.51
CA LEU A 141 5.28 1.09 -11.76
C LEU A 141 6.48 1.95 -12.14
N GLN A 142 7.59 1.80 -11.42
CA GLN A 142 8.83 2.51 -11.72
C GLN A 142 9.32 2.17 -13.14
N MET A 143 9.34 0.88 -13.49
CA MET A 143 9.77 0.43 -14.82
C MET A 143 8.91 0.97 -15.97
N LEU A 144 7.59 1.06 -15.79
CA LEU A 144 6.68 1.59 -16.82
C LEU A 144 6.72 3.11 -16.96
N THR A 145 7.45 3.81 -16.07
CA THR A 145 7.58 5.27 -16.11
C THR A 145 8.91 5.73 -16.72
N ASP A 146 9.87 4.81 -16.88
CA ASP A 146 11.19 5.05 -17.46
C ASP A 146 11.24 4.88 -19.00
N ASP A 147 10.13 4.45 -19.64
CA ASP A 147 9.95 4.32 -21.10
C ASP A 147 9.24 5.53 -21.72
#